data_AF-A0A816IPK6-F1
#
_entry.id   AF-A0A816IPK6-F1
#
_cell.length_a   1.000
_cell.length_b   1.000
_cell.length_c   1.000
_cell.angle_alpha   90.00
_cell.angle_beta   90.00
_cell.angle_gamma   90.00
#
_symmetry.space_group_name_H-M   'P 1'
#
loop_
_entity.id
_entity.type
_entity.pdbx_description
1 polymer ?
#
loop_
_entity_poly.entity_id
_entity_poly.type
_entity_poly.pdbx_seq_one_letter_code
_entity_poly.pdbx_strand_id
1 'polypeptide(L)'
;MQRSCFPIGRPDDAHSPFKSDCSASGRPRMSDAAANSWESLRCCLIPRRVNYIPIGVETFRFRDHSELLGLANTNTQLPDIVGEITAVKSTFTDPPQNNNRLMATIKMDNDVSVTMSLFDSQAVKLHKQL
;
A
#
# COMPACT_ATOMS: atom_id res chain seq x y z
N MET A 1 -48.60 4.94 -3.63
CA MET A 1 -48.58 6.10 -4.54
C MET A 1 -48.57 7.36 -3.71
N GLN A 2 -47.47 8.10 -3.67
CA GLN A 2 -47.43 9.57 -3.72
C GLN A 2 -45.97 9.99 -3.81
N ARG A 3 -45.64 10.65 -4.93
CA ARG A 3 -44.36 11.33 -5.15
C ARG A 3 -44.50 12.76 -4.63
N SER A 4 -43.43 13.30 -4.04
CA SER A 4 -43.19 14.74 -4.07
C SER A 4 -41.69 15.01 -4.12
N CYS A 5 -41.29 15.73 -5.17
CA CYS A 5 -39.92 16.13 -5.48
C CYS A 5 -39.65 17.57 -4.97
N PHE A 6 -38.52 17.76 -4.27
CA PHE A 6 -37.59 18.92 -4.15
C PHE A 6 -38.14 20.35 -3.86
N PRO A 7 -37.34 21.23 -3.20
CA PRO A 7 -36.25 21.95 -3.88
C PRO A 7 -34.90 21.97 -3.14
N ILE A 8 -33.88 22.31 -3.91
CA ILE A 8 -32.49 22.59 -3.55
C ILE A 8 -32.41 23.92 -2.78
N GLY A 9 -31.82 23.90 -1.59
CA GLY A 9 -31.42 25.09 -0.83
C GLY A 9 -29.91 25.05 -0.55
N ARG A 10 -29.23 26.17 -0.81
CA ARG A 10 -27.79 26.41 -0.66
C ARG A 10 -27.40 26.70 0.81
N PRO A 11 -26.09 26.77 1.15
CA PRO A 11 -25.57 26.63 2.51
C PRO A 11 -25.78 27.90 3.32
N ASP A 12 -25.53 27.77 4.62
CA ASP A 12 -25.54 28.79 5.67
C ASP A 12 -26.86 28.83 6.47
N ASP A 13 -26.94 27.96 7.48
CA ASP A 13 -27.44 28.35 8.79
C ASP A 13 -27.03 27.32 9.85
N ALA A 14 -26.20 27.78 10.77
CA ALA A 14 -25.83 27.06 11.96
C ALA A 14 -27.05 26.89 12.87
N HIS A 15 -27.39 25.65 13.23
CA HIS A 15 -27.89 25.28 14.57
C HIS A 15 -27.99 23.75 14.65
N SER A 16 -27.02 23.12 15.33
CA SER A 16 -27.21 21.82 15.95
C SER A 16 -28.33 21.96 16.99
N PRO A 17 -29.31 21.05 17.08
CA PRO A 17 -29.11 19.89 17.96
C PRO A 17 -29.93 18.66 17.58
N PHE A 18 -29.32 17.49 17.44
CA PHE A 18 -29.97 16.25 17.90
C PHE A 18 -28.88 15.23 18.23
N LYS A 19 -28.50 15.21 19.50
CA LYS A 19 -27.78 14.08 20.10
C LYS A 19 -28.72 12.86 20.02
N SER A 20 -28.26 11.78 19.41
CA SER A 20 -28.78 10.44 19.70
C SER A 20 -27.68 9.65 20.36
N ASP A 21 -27.84 9.37 21.65
CA ASP A 21 -26.92 8.60 22.46
C ASP A 21 -26.86 7.14 21.98
N CYS A 22 -25.69 6.70 21.51
CA CYS A 22 -25.43 5.27 21.27
C CYS A 22 -25.00 4.61 22.59
N SER A 23 -25.94 4.02 23.33
CA SER A 23 -25.60 3.09 24.41
C SER A 23 -25.02 1.80 23.83
N ALA A 24 -23.71 1.63 23.89
CA ALA A 24 -23.03 0.38 23.56
C ALA A 24 -22.77 -0.45 24.82
N SER A 25 -23.73 -1.28 25.24
CA SER A 25 -23.49 -2.34 26.22
C SER A 25 -23.55 -3.70 25.54
N GLY A 26 -22.41 -4.16 25.06
CA GLY A 26 -22.20 -5.51 24.53
C GLY A 26 -20.95 -5.55 23.63
N ARG A 27 -19.91 -6.29 24.01
CA ARG A 27 -18.76 -6.55 23.12
C ARG A 27 -19.25 -7.45 21.97
N PRO A 28 -19.18 -7.02 20.69
CA PRO A 28 -19.49 -7.92 19.59
C PRO A 28 -18.41 -8.99 19.48
N ARG A 29 -18.81 -10.26 19.32
CA ARG A 29 -17.91 -11.32 18.84
C ARG A 29 -17.55 -11.02 17.39
N MET A 30 -16.33 -11.38 16.98
CA MET A 30 -15.76 -11.12 15.65
C MET A 30 -16.55 -11.77 14.48
N SER A 31 -17.59 -12.57 14.77
CA SER A 31 -18.42 -13.28 13.79
C SER A 31 -19.60 -12.48 13.25
N ASP A 32 -19.98 -11.36 13.88
CA ASP A 32 -21.25 -10.69 13.54
C ASP A 32 -21.06 -9.46 12.62
N ALA A 33 -19.83 -9.22 12.13
CA ALA A 33 -19.50 -8.09 11.25
C ALA A 33 -19.77 -8.37 9.75
N ALA A 34 -20.80 -9.14 9.43
CA ALA A 34 -21.11 -9.49 8.05
C ALA A 34 -22.64 -9.49 7.79
N ALA A 35 -23.33 -8.37 8.05
CA ALA A 35 -24.73 -8.28 7.62
C ALA A 35 -25.30 -6.88 7.35
N ASN A 36 -24.62 -5.77 7.64
CA ASN A 36 -25.29 -4.45 7.64
C ASN A 36 -24.46 -3.26 7.14
N SER A 37 -23.47 -3.47 6.26
CA SER A 37 -22.70 -2.38 5.65
C SER A 37 -22.71 -2.39 4.11
N TRP A 38 -23.87 -2.67 3.51
CA TRP A 38 -24.02 -2.66 2.05
C TRP A 38 -25.06 -1.65 1.55
N GLU A 39 -25.92 -1.10 2.43
CA GLU A 39 -26.89 -0.09 2.03
C GLU A 39 -26.33 1.35 2.00
N SER A 40 -25.17 1.60 2.60
CA SER A 40 -24.54 2.93 2.65
C SER A 40 -23.55 3.24 1.52
N LEU A 41 -23.39 2.34 0.54
CA LEU A 41 -22.46 2.50 -0.59
C LEU A 41 -23.13 2.98 -1.90
N ARG A 42 -24.40 3.39 -1.86
CA ARG A 42 -25.09 4.02 -3.01
C ARG A 42 -24.65 5.47 -3.31
N CYS A 43 -23.67 6.01 -2.60
CA CYS A 43 -23.08 7.31 -2.92
C CYS A 43 -21.71 7.11 -3.56
N CYS A 44 -21.59 7.51 -4.84
CA CYS A 44 -20.37 7.78 -5.63
C CYS A 44 -20.08 6.91 -6.87
N LEU A 45 -21.02 6.10 -7.38
CA LEU A 45 -20.91 5.54 -8.73
C LEU A 45 -21.31 6.54 -9.83
N ILE A 46 -20.77 7.76 -9.79
CA ILE A 46 -20.77 8.64 -10.97
C ILE A 46 -19.50 8.30 -11.74
N PRO A 47 -19.57 7.77 -12.97
CA PRO A 47 -18.39 7.52 -13.77
C PRO A 47 -17.81 8.86 -14.23
N ARG A 48 -16.93 9.46 -13.43
CA ARG A 48 -15.90 10.33 -14.00
C ARG A 48 -15.01 9.42 -14.85
N ARG A 49 -14.60 9.87 -16.03
CA ARG A 49 -13.66 9.13 -16.90
C ARG A 49 -12.38 8.83 -16.10
N VAL A 50 -12.31 7.64 -15.53
CA VAL A 50 -11.08 7.10 -14.94
C VAL A 50 -10.49 6.21 -16.02
N ASN A 51 -9.26 6.50 -16.44
CA ASN A 51 -8.45 5.53 -17.18
C ASN A 51 -8.34 4.30 -16.27
N TYR A 52 -9.04 3.22 -16.61
CA TYR A 52 -9.02 2.00 -15.83
C TYR A 52 -7.63 1.37 -15.96
N ILE A 53 -6.84 1.46 -14.88
CA ILE A 53 -5.72 0.53 -14.68
C ILE A 53 -6.37 -0.83 -14.38
N PRO A 54 -6.04 -1.91 -15.11
CA PRO A 54 -6.61 -3.22 -14.85
C PRO A 54 -6.28 -3.63 -13.41
N ILE A 55 -7.32 -3.98 -12.64
CA ILE A 55 -7.15 -4.50 -11.28
C ILE A 55 -6.42 -5.84 -11.41
N GLY A 56 -5.21 -5.92 -10.87
CA GLY A 56 -4.32 -7.09 -10.98
C GLY A 56 -2.98 -6.80 -11.65
N VAL A 57 -2.75 -5.60 -12.18
CA VAL A 57 -1.43 -5.18 -12.65
C VAL A 57 -0.70 -4.48 -11.49
N GLU A 58 0.43 -5.05 -11.06
CA GLU A 58 1.33 -4.36 -10.13
C GLU A 58 1.87 -3.09 -10.80
N THR A 59 1.69 -1.95 -10.13
CA THR A 59 2.20 -0.66 -10.58
C THR A 59 3.37 -0.26 -9.70
N PHE A 60 4.54 -0.08 -10.29
CA PHE A 60 5.75 0.36 -9.58
C PHE A 60 5.87 1.88 -9.66
N ARG A 61 6.28 2.49 -8.55
CA ARG A 61 6.60 3.92 -8.47
C ARG A 61 8.10 4.09 -8.21
N PHE A 62 8.87 3.94 -9.27
CA PHE A 62 10.32 4.13 -9.22
C PHE A 62 10.69 5.54 -8.76
N ARG A 63 11.77 5.61 -7.98
CA ARG A 63 12.32 6.83 -7.40
C ARG A 63 13.76 6.99 -7.84
N ASP A 64 14.19 8.23 -8.03
CA ASP A 64 15.61 8.52 -8.19
C ASP A 64 16.35 8.43 -6.85
N HIS A 65 17.69 8.46 -6.89
CA HIS A 65 18.50 8.37 -5.68
C HIS A 65 18.25 9.51 -4.68
N SER A 66 18.05 10.75 -5.17
CA SER A 66 17.74 11.91 -4.32
C SER A 66 16.40 11.77 -3.60
N GLU A 67 15.37 11.26 -4.28
CA GLU A 67 14.08 10.96 -3.68
C GLU A 67 14.19 9.84 -2.65
N LEU A 68 14.97 8.79 -2.93
CA LEU A 68 15.29 7.71 -1.99
C LEU A 68 15.95 8.24 -0.71
N LEU A 69 16.92 9.15 -0.84
CA LEU A 69 17.54 9.80 0.32
C LEU A 69 16.54 10.61 1.13
N GLY A 70 15.59 11.30 0.48
CA GLY A 70 14.52 12.03 1.16
C GLY A 70 13.55 11.14 1.95
N LEU A 71 13.43 9.87 1.56
CA LEU A 71 12.60 8.87 2.25
C LEU A 71 13.37 8.10 3.34
N ALA A 72 14.70 8.11 3.29
CA ALA A 72 15.55 7.35 4.19
C ALA A 72 15.23 7.65 5.65
N ASN A 73 15.06 6.58 6.44
CA ASN A 73 14.76 6.63 7.88
C ASN A 73 13.46 7.36 8.27
N THR A 74 12.63 7.79 7.31
CA THR A 74 11.32 8.39 7.61
C THR A 74 10.28 7.31 7.95
N ASN A 75 10.47 6.09 7.45
CA ASN A 75 9.51 4.97 7.54
C ASN A 75 8.09 5.35 7.08
N THR A 76 7.98 6.36 6.21
CA THR A 76 6.68 6.85 5.72
C THR A 76 6.21 6.07 4.51
N GLN A 77 7.13 5.56 3.70
CA GLN A 77 6.86 4.87 2.43
C GLN A 77 7.94 3.82 2.16
N LEU A 78 7.58 2.75 1.46
CA LEU A 78 8.52 1.78 0.90
C LEU A 78 8.80 2.16 -0.56
N PRO A 79 10.06 2.44 -0.94
CA PRO A 79 10.39 2.81 -2.32
C PRO A 79 10.49 1.57 -3.22
N ASP A 80 10.04 1.71 -4.47
CA ASP A 80 10.34 0.75 -5.53
C ASP A 80 11.66 1.15 -6.23
N ILE A 81 12.57 0.19 -6.41
CA ILE A 81 13.91 0.42 -6.99
C ILE A 81 14.09 -0.45 -8.23
N VAL A 82 14.67 0.12 -9.28
CA VAL A 82 15.12 -0.59 -10.48
C VAL A 82 16.53 -0.16 -10.85
N GLY A 83 17.30 -1.10 -11.39
CA GLY A 83 18.63 -0.84 -11.92
C GLY A 83 19.35 -2.13 -12.29
N GLU A 84 20.58 -1.99 -12.78
CA GLU A 84 21.43 -3.10 -13.19
C GLU A 84 22.16 -3.71 -11.98
N ILE A 85 22.15 -5.04 -11.83
CA ILE A 85 22.96 -5.70 -10.79
C ILE A 85 24.42 -5.70 -11.24
N THR A 86 25.29 -4.97 -10.55
CA THR A 86 26.71 -4.84 -10.90
C THR A 86 27.63 -5.67 -10.01
N ALA A 87 27.20 -6.02 -8.80
CA ALA A 87 27.95 -6.89 -7.91
C ALA A 87 27.03 -7.66 -6.96
N VAL A 88 27.44 -8.87 -6.62
CA VAL A 88 26.75 -9.70 -5.62
C VAL A 88 27.75 -10.28 -4.63
N LYS A 89 27.42 -10.19 -3.35
CA LYS A 89 28.14 -10.81 -2.24
C LYS A 89 27.17 -11.65 -1.44
N SER A 90 27.40 -12.96 -1.46
CA SER A 90 26.54 -13.92 -0.76
C SER A 90 27.24 -14.48 0.48
N THR A 91 26.50 -14.60 1.57
CA THR A 91 26.89 -15.31 2.77
C THR A 91 25.86 -16.39 3.02
N PHE A 92 26.23 -17.62 2.65
CA PHE A 92 25.45 -18.82 2.91
C PHE A 92 26.04 -19.56 4.11
N THR A 93 25.18 -20.00 5.00
CA THR A 93 25.53 -20.74 6.20
C THR A 93 25.01 -22.15 6.08
N ASP A 94 25.80 -23.12 6.56
CA ASP A 94 25.38 -24.50 6.62
C ASP A 94 24.31 -24.70 7.72
N PRO A 95 23.36 -25.64 7.54
CA PRO A 95 22.37 -25.95 8.57
C PRO A 95 23.02 -26.24 9.93
N PRO A 96 22.40 -25.85 11.06
CA PRO A 96 21.01 -25.42 11.23
C PRO A 96 20.77 -23.91 11.10
N GLN A 97 21.82 -23.11 10.88
CA GLN A 97 21.69 -21.66 10.77
C GLN A 97 21.19 -21.33 9.37
N ASN A 98 19.92 -20.92 9.25
CA ASN A 98 19.28 -20.62 7.97
C ASN A 98 19.35 -19.13 7.57
N ASN A 99 20.32 -18.39 8.13
CA ASN A 99 20.51 -16.95 7.94
C ASN A 99 21.22 -16.60 6.62
N ASN A 100 20.75 -17.21 5.53
CA ASN A 100 21.27 -16.94 4.20
C ASN A 100 21.00 -15.48 3.83
N ARG A 101 22.07 -14.74 3.53
CA ARG A 101 21.99 -13.33 3.15
C ARG A 101 22.75 -13.12 1.86
N LEU A 102 22.16 -12.36 0.96
CA LEU A 102 22.78 -11.92 -0.28
C LEU A 102 22.72 -10.39 -0.32
N MET A 103 23.88 -9.75 -0.48
CA MET A 103 23.98 -8.32 -0.73
C MET A 103 24.19 -8.12 -2.23
N ALA A 104 23.30 -7.37 -2.87
CA ALA A 104 23.41 -6.99 -4.28
C ALA A 104 23.65 -5.49 -4.38
N THR A 105 24.57 -5.09 -5.25
CA THR A 105 24.78 -3.70 -5.64
C THR A 105 24.05 -3.47 -6.94
N ILE A 106 23.16 -2.47 -6.95
CA ILE A 106 22.34 -2.11 -8.10
C ILE A 106 22.75 -0.72 -8.57
N LYS A 107 23.11 -0.60 -9.84
CA LYS A 107 23.42 0.65 -10.53
C LYS A 107 22.16 1.27 -11.10
N MET A 108 21.89 2.50 -10.71
CA MET A 108 20.78 3.35 -11.18
C MET A 108 21.28 4.26 -12.33
N ASP A 109 20.36 4.97 -12.98
CA ASP A 109 20.61 5.73 -14.23
C ASP A 109 21.74 6.78 -14.17
N ASN A 110 21.99 7.37 -13.00
CA ASN A 110 23.02 8.42 -12.82
C ASN A 110 24.38 7.89 -12.35
N ASP A 111 24.73 6.64 -12.71
CA ASP A 111 25.90 5.89 -12.22
C ASP A 111 25.95 5.72 -10.69
N VAL A 112 24.88 6.10 -9.99
CA VAL A 112 24.75 5.92 -8.55
C VAL A 112 24.41 4.47 -8.26
N SER A 113 25.10 3.88 -7.28
CA SER A 113 24.85 2.51 -6.85
C SER A 113 24.21 2.46 -5.47
N VAL A 114 23.22 1.59 -5.30
CA VAL A 114 22.57 1.30 -4.03
C VAL A 114 22.80 -0.16 -3.67
N THR A 115 23.01 -0.45 -2.39
CA THR A 115 23.13 -1.82 -1.91
C THR A 115 21.81 -2.29 -1.34
N MET A 116 21.32 -3.43 -1.82
CA MET A 116 20.15 -4.13 -1.31
C MET A 116 20.57 -5.44 -0.63
N SER A 117 19.84 -5.84 0.41
CA SER A 117 20.03 -7.14 1.07
C SER A 117 18.80 -8.01 0.87
N LEU A 118 19.02 -9.22 0.36
CA LEU A 118 18.03 -10.28 0.26
C LEU A 118 18.32 -11.31 1.35
N PHE A 119 17.26 -11.96 1.84
CA PHE A 119 17.33 -12.91 2.93
C PHE A 119 16.64 -14.23 2.56
N ASP A 120 17.03 -15.29 3.27
CA ASP A 120 16.40 -16.62 3.26
C ASP A 120 16.19 -17.18 1.85
N SER A 121 14.97 -17.59 1.54
CA SER A 121 14.61 -18.21 0.28
C SER A 121 14.83 -17.29 -0.92
N GLN A 122 14.71 -15.96 -0.75
CA GLN A 122 14.96 -15.01 -1.83
C GLN A 122 16.46 -14.91 -2.15
N ALA A 123 17.31 -14.88 -1.11
CA ALA A 123 18.76 -14.92 -1.27
C ALA A 123 19.20 -16.20 -1.99
N VAL A 124 18.67 -17.37 -1.59
CA VAL A 124 18.96 -18.67 -2.23
C VAL A 124 18.51 -18.67 -3.70
N LYS A 125 17.32 -18.16 -3.99
CA LYS A 125 16.78 -18.12 -5.37
C LYS A 125 17.66 -17.27 -6.28
N LEU A 126 18.00 -16.05 -5.86
CA LEU A 126 18.80 -15.15 -6.68
C LEU A 126 20.24 -15.68 -6.85
N HIS A 127 20.85 -16.24 -5.80
CA HIS A 127 22.18 -16.85 -5.92
C HIS A 127 22.26 -18.00 -6.92
N LYS A 128 21.17 -18.75 -7.11
CA LYS A 128 21.10 -19.85 -8.10
C LYS A 128 20.84 -19.36 -9.53
N GLN A 129 20.36 -18.12 -9.69
CA GLN A 129 20.01 -17.55 -10.99
C GLN A 129 21.13 -16.73 -11.62
N LEU A 130 22.12 -16.30 -10.84
CA LEU A 130 23.31 -15.57 -11.26
C LEU A 130 24.51 -16.51 -11.37
#